data_AF-A0A3C7VW29-F1
#
_entry.id   AF-A0A3C7VW29-F1
#
_cell.length_a   1.000
_cell.length_b   1.000
_cell.length_c   1.000
_cell.angle_alpha   90.00
_cell.angle_beta   90.00
_cell.angle_gamma   90.00
#
_symmetry.space_group_name_H-M   'P 1'
#
loop_
_entity.id
_entity.type
_entity.pdbx_description
1 polymer ?
#
loop_
_entity_poly.entity_id
_entity_poly.type
_entity_poly.pdbx_seq_one_letter_code
_entity_poly.pdbx_strand_id
1 'polypeptide(L)' 'DDGEYDAIILASAGLLRLGLGERIRNHIPVADSLPAGGQGAVGI' A
#
# COMPACT_ATOMS: atom_id res chain seq x y z
N ASP A 1 -15.90 -4.25 -0.67
CA ASP A 1 -15.96 -3.06 0.20
C ASP A 1 -17.29 -3.10 0.89
N ASP A 2 -17.31 -3.67 2.10
CA ASP A 2 -18.54 -3.95 2.85
C ASP A 2 -19.02 -2.71 3.63
N GLY A 3 -18.54 -1.53 3.24
CA GLY A 3 -18.88 -0.24 3.85
C GLY A 3 -18.32 -0.01 5.25
N GLU A 4 -17.42 -0.87 5.73
CA GLU A 4 -16.90 -0.81 7.10
C GLU A 4 -15.92 0.34 7.35
N TYR A 5 -15.29 0.86 6.30
CA TYR A 5 -14.27 1.91 6.40
C TYR A 5 -14.44 2.93 5.25
N ASP A 6 -14.17 4.19 5.56
CA ASP A 6 -14.11 5.25 4.54
C ASP A 6 -12.85 5.14 3.65
N ALA A 7 -11.73 4.72 4.25
CA ALA A 7 -10.47 4.49 3.57
C ALA A 7 -9.56 3.55 4.39
N ILE A 8 -8.60 2.91 3.72
CA ILE A 8 -7.55 2.09 4.35
C ILE A 8 -6.19 2.43 3.75
N ILE A 9 -5.13 2.20 4.52
CA ILE A 9 -3.74 2.38 4.08
C ILE A 9 -3.10 1.01 3.91
N LEU A 10 -2.52 0.77 2.73
CA LEU A 10 -1.87 -0.49 2.38
C LEU A 10 -0.53 -0.22 1.69
N ALA A 11 0.42 -1.14 1.85
CA ALA A 11 1.67 -1.07 1.12
C ALA A 11 1.43 -1.25 -0.39
N SER A 12 1.77 -0.23 -1.19
CA SER A 12 1.57 -0.25 -2.65
C SER A 12 2.24 -1.46 -3.31
N ALA A 13 3.39 -1.90 -2.81
CA ALA A 13 4.12 -3.05 -3.34
C ALA A 13 3.33 -4.37 -3.23
N GLY A 14 2.47 -4.54 -2.22
CA GLY A 14 1.59 -5.71 -2.09
C GLY A 14 0.46 -5.68 -3.12
N LEU A 15 -0.21 -4.54 -3.27
CA LEU A 15 -1.29 -4.34 -4.24
C LEU A 15 -0.80 -4.56 -5.68
N LEU A 16 0.38 -4.03 -6.03
CA LEU A 16 0.97 -4.19 -7.36
C LEU A 16 1.29 -5.66 -7.67
N ARG A 17 1.87 -6.41 -6.72
CA ARG A 17 2.18 -7.84 -6.90
C ARG A 17 0.93 -8.71 -7.09
N LEU A 18 -0.18 -8.30 -6.48
CA LEU A 18 -1.46 -8.98 -6.60
C LEU A 18 -2.26 -8.55 -7.84
N GLY A 19 -1.72 -7.67 -8.70
CA GLY A 19 -2.44 -7.14 -9.87
C GLY A 19 -3.58 -6.19 -9.51
N LEU A 20 -3.61 -5.66 -8.28
CA LEU A 20 -4.64 -4.75 -7.77
C LEU A 20 -4.21 -3.28 -7.83
N GLY A 21 -3.29 -2.93 -8.74
CA GLY A 21 -2.76 -1.57 -8.88
C GLY A 21 -3.84 -0.50 -9.09
N GLU A 22 -4.90 -0.84 -9.84
CA GLU A 22 -6.05 0.04 -10.09
C GLU A 22 -6.81 0.45 -8.81
N ARG A 23 -6.65 -0.29 -7.70
CA ARG A 23 -7.26 0.10 -6.41
C ARG A 23 -6.47 1.18 -5.68
N ILE A 24 -5.26 1.51 -6.11
CA ILE A 24 -4.42 2.56 -5.50
C ILE A 24 -4.96 3.91 -5.93
N ARG A 25 -5.64 4.62 -5.02
CA ARG A 25 -6.14 5.97 -5.32
C ARG A 25 -5.05 7.05 -5.27
N ASN A 26 -4.11 6.93 -4.33
CA ASN A 26 -3.01 7.86 -4.13
C ASN A 26 -1.80 7.14 -3.52
N HIS A 27 -0.60 7.66 -3.76
CA HIS A 27 0.60 7.31 -3.01
C HIS A 27 0.85 8.34 -1.92
N ILE A 28 1.25 7.88 -0.72
CA ILE A 28 1.59 8.76 0.40
C ILE A 28 3.10 9.09 0.33
N PRO A 29 3.49 10.37 0.35
CA PRO A 29 4.90 10.76 0.39
C PRO A 29 5.62 10.22 1.64
N VAL A 30 6.92 9.95 1.51
CA VAL A 30 7.75 9.45 2.63
C VAL A 30 7.82 10.43 3.79
N ALA A 31 7.73 11.74 3.51
CA ALA A 31 7.68 12.78 4.53
C ALA A 31 6.43 12.69 5.42
N ASP A 32 5.31 12.22 4.87
CA ASP A 32 4.04 12.11 5.57
C ASP A 32 3.83 10.72 6.20
N SER A 33 4.45 9.69 5.62
CA SER A 33 4.40 8.31 6.14
C SER A 33 5.69 7.57 5.80
N LEU A 34 6.59 7.49 6.78
CA LEU A 34 7.80 6.68 6.68
C LEU A 34 7.45 5.19 6.51
N PRO A 35 8.05 4.50 5.53
CA PRO A 35 7.79 3.09 5.29
C PRO A 35 8.35 2.22 6.43
N ALA A 36 7.75 1.05 6.62
CA ALA A 36 8.32 0.05 7.52
C ALA A 36 9.70 -0.44 7.00
N GLY A 37 10.58 -0.83 7.93
CA GLY A 37 11.88 -1.41 7.56
C GLY A 37 11.71 -2.63 6.65
N GLY A 38 12.30 -2.59 5.46
CA GLY A 38 12.15 -3.65 4.46
C GLY A 38 10.81 -3.69 3.73
N GLN A 39 9.97 -2.65 3.83
CA GLN A 39 8.69 -2.59 3.12
C GLN A 39 8.89 -2.76 1.61
N GLY A 40 8.26 -3.79 1.05
CA GLY A 40 8.37 -4.10 -0.37
C GLY A 40 9.64 -4.86 -0.76
N ALA A 41 10.54 -5.19 0.16
CA ALA A 41 11.64 -6.11 -0.12
C ALA A 41 11.13 -7.56 -0.22
N VAL A 42 11.86 -8.38 -0.97
CA VAL A 42 11.76 -9.84 -0.94
C VAL A 42 13.14 -10.36 -0.54
N GLY A 43 13.22 -11.01 0.62
CA GLY A 43 14.43 -11.72 1.04
C GLY A 43 14.43 -13.14 0.48
N ILE A 44 15.61 -13.67 0.20
CA ILE A 44 15.84 -15.07 -0.16
C ILE A 44 16.53 -15.74 1.01
#